data_AF-A0A7Y8XYJ5-F1
#
_entry.id   AF-A0A7Y8XYJ5-F1
#
_cell.length_a   1.000
_cell.length_b   1.000
_cell.length_c   1.000
_cell.angle_alpha   90.00
_cell.angle_beta   90.00
_cell.angle_gamma   90.00
#
_symmetry.space_group_name_H-M   'P 1'
#
loop_
_entity.id
_entity.type
_entity.pdbx_description
1 polymer ?
#
loop_
_entity_poly.entity_id
_entity_poly.type
_entity_poly.pdbx_seq_one_letter_code
_entity_poly.pdbx_strand_id
1 'polypeptide(L)'
;MKRLVFSVIVLLVVSCKKQQTDIPRKPADSKTAKIDWEKFERDVFQSIDSVEKASEQTRRQHLLKLMEYSDNVDGSVSEAYGMFAFEYMEKYPKLFFEVLTSTDTAVVRKWAKASSGEVLILAENDHQKDSILKLVQNHHFAQRKTFNAVETELDKLYLEKLDAAIHR
;
A
#
# COMPACT_ATOMS: atom_id res chain seq x y z
N MET A 1 -37.70 -12.55 61.29
CA MET A 1 -36.53 -11.82 61.87
C MET A 1 -35.29 -12.69 61.77
N LYS A 2 -34.39 -12.43 60.80
CA LYS A 2 -32.99 -12.86 60.88
C LYS A 2 -32.12 -11.88 60.08
N ARG A 3 -31.29 -11.10 60.78
CA ARG A 3 -30.06 -10.50 60.27
C ARG A 3 -29.07 -10.49 61.43
N LEU A 4 -27.90 -11.10 61.25
CA LEU A 4 -26.56 -10.62 61.64
C LEU A 4 -25.58 -11.79 61.38
N VAL A 5 -24.71 -11.73 60.35
CA VAL A 5 -23.39 -11.08 60.17
C VAL A 5 -22.21 -11.98 60.61
N PHE A 6 -21.12 -11.85 59.84
CA PHE A 6 -19.70 -12.26 60.04
C PHE A 6 -19.33 -13.64 59.51
N SER A 7 -18.20 -13.88 58.85
CA SER A 7 -17.20 -13.11 58.09
C SER A 7 -16.17 -14.15 57.57
N VAL A 8 -15.26 -13.71 56.70
CA VAL A 8 -13.92 -14.29 56.42
C VAL A 8 -13.80 -15.28 55.22
N ILE A 9 -13.47 -14.68 54.06
CA ILE A 9 -12.28 -14.90 53.20
C ILE A 9 -11.61 -16.29 53.25
N VAL A 10 -11.39 -16.93 52.08
CA VAL A 10 -10.08 -17.40 51.58
C VAL A 10 -10.18 -17.68 50.06
N LEU A 11 -9.20 -17.14 49.32
CA LEU A 11 -8.92 -17.35 47.89
C LEU A 11 -8.80 -18.82 47.51
N LEU A 12 -9.16 -19.19 46.27
CA LEU A 12 -8.38 -20.16 45.48
C LEU A 12 -8.71 -20.05 43.98
N VAL A 13 -7.62 -20.08 43.21
CA VAL A 13 -7.47 -19.93 41.77
C VAL A 13 -8.26 -21.01 41.01
N VAL A 14 -9.17 -20.60 40.14
CA VAL A 14 -9.86 -21.52 39.23
C VAL A 14 -8.94 -21.84 38.05
N SER A 15 -8.38 -23.05 38.06
CA SER A 15 -7.84 -23.70 36.87
C SER A 15 -8.93 -23.87 35.81
N CYS A 16 -8.81 -23.18 34.68
CA CYS A 16 -9.57 -23.48 33.48
C CYS A 16 -8.72 -24.35 32.56
N LYS A 17 -9.00 -25.67 32.58
CA LYS A 17 -8.57 -26.62 31.54
C LYS A 17 -9.16 -26.16 30.20
N LYS A 18 -8.32 -25.91 29.20
CA LYS A 18 -8.71 -25.99 27.79
C LYS A 18 -8.00 -27.17 27.16
N GLN A 19 -8.83 -28.04 26.62
CA GLN A 19 -8.54 -29.32 25.99
C GLN A 19 -7.80 -29.07 24.67
N GLN A 20 -6.60 -29.60 24.55
CA GLN A 20 -5.74 -29.54 23.37
C GLN A 20 -6.11 -30.73 22.47
N THR A 21 -6.74 -30.45 21.32
CA THR A 21 -6.88 -31.41 20.24
C THR A 21 -5.58 -31.44 19.45
N ASP A 22 -4.84 -32.55 19.55
CA ASP A 22 -3.67 -32.85 18.73
C ASP A 22 -4.09 -33.08 17.27
N ILE A 23 -3.96 -32.03 16.47
CA ILE A 23 -3.80 -32.16 15.02
C ILE A 23 -2.29 -32.11 14.77
N PRO A 24 -1.67 -33.13 14.16
CA PRO A 24 -0.25 -33.06 13.83
C PRO A 24 -0.07 -31.96 12.77
N ARG A 25 0.37 -30.78 13.21
CA ARG A 25 0.90 -29.75 12.31
C ARG A 25 2.18 -30.30 11.72
N LYS A 26 2.06 -30.85 10.50
CA LYS A 26 3.18 -30.94 9.56
C LYS A 26 3.88 -29.58 9.61
N PRO A 27 5.19 -29.49 9.89
CA PRO A 27 5.88 -28.22 9.76
C PRO A 27 5.65 -27.80 8.32
N ALA A 28 4.95 -26.68 8.14
CA ALA A 28 4.98 -25.98 6.89
C ALA A 28 6.44 -25.56 6.75
N ASP A 29 7.19 -26.28 5.92
CA ASP A 29 8.45 -25.80 5.37
C ASP A 29 8.12 -24.52 4.60
N SER A 30 7.97 -23.40 5.32
CA SER A 30 8.09 -22.10 4.71
C SER A 30 9.57 -21.99 4.35
N LYS A 31 9.91 -22.44 3.15
CA LYS A 31 11.06 -21.91 2.44
C LYS A 31 10.75 -20.45 2.12
N THR A 32 10.74 -19.59 3.14
CA THR A 32 11.07 -18.19 2.96
C THR A 32 12.51 -18.20 2.46
N ALA A 33 12.67 -18.18 1.14
CA ALA A 33 13.96 -17.87 0.55
C ALA A 33 14.42 -16.58 1.23
N LYS A 34 15.55 -16.64 1.95
CA LYS A 34 16.10 -15.48 2.64
C LYS A 34 16.30 -14.40 1.57
N ILE A 35 15.55 -13.30 1.68
CA ILE A 35 15.70 -12.17 0.78
C ILE A 35 17.12 -11.63 1.00
N ASP A 36 17.88 -11.57 -0.09
CA ASP A 36 19.10 -10.79 -0.14
C ASP A 36 18.69 -9.31 -0.23
N TRP A 37 18.66 -8.64 0.92
CA TRP A 37 18.16 -7.28 1.04
C TRP A 37 18.98 -6.27 0.25
N GLU A 38 20.30 -6.43 0.18
CA GLU A 38 21.15 -5.53 -0.60
C GLU A 38 20.89 -5.67 -2.10
N LYS A 39 20.71 -6.91 -2.57
CA LYS A 39 20.32 -7.15 -3.97
C LYS A 39 18.92 -6.61 -4.25
N PHE A 40 17.97 -6.86 -3.35
CA PHE A 40 16.60 -6.39 -3.48
C PHE A 40 16.52 -4.87 -3.58
N GLU A 41 17.21 -4.16 -2.68
CA GLU A 41 17.28 -2.70 -2.69
C GLU A 41 17.81 -2.17 -4.04
N ARG A 42 18.94 -2.70 -4.53
CA ARG A 42 19.48 -2.33 -5.84
C ARG A 42 18.50 -2.60 -6.98
N ASP A 43 17.81 -3.75 -6.94
CA ASP A 43 16.85 -4.14 -7.97
C ASP A 43 15.63 -3.19 -8.00
N VAL A 44 15.16 -2.71 -6.83
CA VAL A 44 14.09 -1.71 -6.75
C VAL A 44 14.55 -0.39 -7.34
N PHE A 45 15.69 0.15 -6.90
CA PHE A 45 16.21 1.43 -7.40
C PHE A 45 16.52 1.39 -8.90
N GLN A 46 17.07 0.29 -9.40
CA GLN A 46 17.28 0.12 -10.84
C GLN A 46 15.96 0.05 -11.59
N SER A 47 14.92 -0.54 -11.01
CA SER A 47 13.60 -0.60 -11.62
C SER A 47 12.91 0.76 -11.65
N ILE A 48 13.10 1.60 -10.62
CA ILE A 48 12.67 3.01 -10.61
C ILE A 48 13.35 3.77 -11.76
N ASP A 49 14.67 3.72 -11.84
CA ASP A 49 15.44 4.38 -12.90
C ASP A 49 15.01 3.91 -14.31
N SER A 50 14.68 2.63 -14.44
CA SER A 50 14.18 2.06 -15.69
C SER A 50 12.81 2.61 -16.09
N VAL A 51 11.91 2.88 -15.13
CA VAL A 51 10.61 3.50 -15.41
C VAL A 51 10.78 4.97 -15.83
N GLU A 52 11.65 5.72 -15.15
CA GLU A 52 11.91 7.13 -15.47
C GLU A 52 12.50 7.32 -16.87
N LYS A 53 13.37 6.40 -17.29
CA LYS A 53 14.04 6.45 -18.60
C LYS A 53 13.29 5.69 -19.70
N ALA A 54 12.15 5.08 -19.38
CA ALA A 54 11.43 4.23 -20.32
C ALA A 54 10.87 5.02 -21.52
N SER A 55 11.05 4.46 -22.71
CA SER A 55 10.29 4.91 -23.88
C SER A 55 8.83 4.46 -23.77
N GLU A 56 7.96 5.01 -24.61
CA GLU A 56 6.56 4.60 -24.70
C GLU A 56 6.40 3.08 -24.91
N GLN A 57 7.27 2.46 -25.71
CA GLN A 57 7.16 1.03 -26.04
C GLN A 57 7.49 0.11 -24.85
N THR A 58 8.42 0.50 -23.97
CA THR A 58 8.92 -0.37 -22.88
C THR A 58 8.36 -0.02 -21.52
N ARG A 59 7.73 1.15 -21.37
CA ARG A 59 7.25 1.66 -20.08
C ARG A 59 6.31 0.70 -19.36
N ARG A 60 5.39 0.04 -20.08
CA ARG A 60 4.52 -0.98 -19.48
C ARG A 60 5.32 -2.07 -18.76
N GLN A 61 6.35 -2.60 -19.42
CA GLN A 61 7.15 -3.70 -18.88
C GLN A 61 7.93 -3.25 -17.63
N HIS A 62 8.51 -2.05 -17.67
CA HIS A 62 9.24 -1.50 -16.52
C HIS A 62 8.31 -1.18 -15.34
N LEU A 63 7.12 -0.63 -15.60
CA LEU A 63 6.11 -0.40 -14.55
C LEU A 63 5.69 -1.71 -13.91
N LEU A 64 5.30 -2.72 -14.71
CA LEU A 64 4.87 -4.01 -14.18
C LEU A 64 5.99 -4.71 -13.40
N LYS A 65 7.24 -4.62 -13.85
CA LYS A 65 8.39 -5.14 -13.11
C LYS A 65 8.58 -4.43 -11.77
N LEU A 66 8.48 -3.12 -11.73
CA LEU A 66 8.55 -2.35 -10.48
C LEU A 66 7.44 -2.78 -9.50
N MET A 67 6.24 -3.09 -10.02
CA MET A 67 5.12 -3.55 -9.21
C MET A 67 5.34 -4.89 -8.51
N GLU A 68 6.24 -5.74 -9.01
CA GLU A 68 6.57 -7.02 -8.37
C GLU A 68 7.19 -6.82 -6.98
N TYR A 69 7.81 -5.67 -6.73
CA TYR A 69 8.44 -5.36 -5.44
C TYR A 69 7.47 -4.78 -4.41
N SER A 70 6.31 -4.25 -4.84
CA SER A 70 5.37 -3.49 -3.99
C SER A 70 4.93 -4.17 -2.69
N ASP A 71 4.88 -5.52 -2.66
CA ASP A 71 4.46 -6.27 -1.47
C ASP A 71 5.64 -6.60 -0.52
N ASN A 72 6.88 -6.36 -0.96
CA ASN A 72 8.11 -6.72 -0.26
C ASN A 72 8.99 -5.52 0.12
N VAL A 73 8.65 -4.30 -0.34
CA VAL A 73 9.38 -3.09 0.08
C VAL A 73 9.14 -2.80 1.56
N ASP A 74 10.20 -2.44 2.27
CA ASP A 74 10.19 -2.09 3.70
C ASP A 74 11.26 -1.03 3.99
N GLY A 75 11.13 -0.32 5.12
CA GLY A 75 12.05 0.73 5.55
C GLY A 75 12.30 1.80 4.49
N SER A 76 13.58 2.17 4.32
CA SER A 76 14.01 3.19 3.35
C SER A 76 13.64 2.86 1.90
N VAL A 77 13.54 1.58 1.53
CA VAL A 77 13.14 1.16 0.19
C VAL A 77 11.66 1.43 -0.04
N SER A 78 10.82 1.23 0.99
CA SER A 78 9.40 1.58 0.91
C SER A 78 9.18 3.09 0.79
N GLU A 79 9.98 3.90 1.49
CA GLU A 79 9.94 5.37 1.39
C GLU A 79 10.32 5.82 -0.03
N ALA A 80 11.45 5.35 -0.56
CA ALA A 80 11.86 5.68 -1.93
C ALA A 80 10.83 5.25 -2.98
N TYR A 81 10.23 4.07 -2.82
CA TYR A 81 9.16 3.58 -3.69
C TYR A 81 7.90 4.45 -3.58
N GLY A 82 7.49 4.82 -2.36
CA GLY A 82 6.33 5.69 -2.10
C GLY A 82 6.51 7.08 -2.72
N MET A 83 7.66 7.69 -2.47
CA MET A 83 8.06 8.99 -3.03
C MET A 83 8.03 8.95 -4.54
N PHE A 84 8.68 7.95 -5.15
CA PHE A 84 8.65 7.78 -6.60
C PHE A 84 7.22 7.60 -7.12
N ALA A 85 6.42 6.75 -6.50
CA ALA A 85 5.06 6.48 -6.92
C ALA A 85 4.19 7.75 -6.90
N PHE A 86 4.29 8.56 -5.84
CA PHE A 86 3.60 9.84 -5.72
C PHE A 86 4.07 10.85 -6.77
N GLU A 87 5.38 11.10 -6.86
CA GLU A 87 5.95 12.08 -7.79
C GLU A 87 5.67 11.72 -9.26
N TYR A 88 5.76 10.44 -9.60
CA TYR A 88 5.46 9.98 -10.96
C TYR A 88 4.01 10.24 -11.35
N MET A 89 3.07 10.03 -10.43
CA MET A 89 1.65 10.29 -10.65
C MET A 89 1.33 11.77 -10.74
N GLU A 90 1.97 12.60 -9.92
CA GLU A 90 1.80 14.05 -10.03
C GLU A 90 2.37 14.55 -11.37
N LYS A 91 3.57 14.12 -11.74
CA LYS A 91 4.26 14.68 -12.90
C LYS A 91 3.78 14.11 -14.23
N TYR A 92 3.41 12.82 -14.27
CA TYR A 92 3.19 12.06 -15.51
C TYR A 92 1.99 11.10 -15.47
N PRO A 93 0.80 11.48 -14.99
CA PRO A 93 -0.31 10.54 -14.84
C PRO A 93 -0.79 10.00 -16.20
N LYS A 94 -0.69 10.79 -17.27
CA LYS A 94 -0.97 10.32 -18.64
C LYS A 94 -0.06 9.16 -19.04
N LEU A 95 1.25 9.30 -18.83
CA LEU A 95 2.23 8.28 -19.20
C LEU A 95 2.04 6.99 -18.39
N PHE A 96 1.54 7.12 -17.18
CA PHE A 96 1.17 5.99 -16.33
C PHE A 96 -0.06 5.26 -16.87
N PHE A 97 -1.16 5.98 -17.12
CA PHE A 97 -2.42 5.34 -17.52
C PHE A 97 -2.44 4.86 -18.97
N GLU A 98 -1.73 5.52 -19.89
CA GLU A 98 -1.78 5.19 -21.33
C GLU A 98 -1.22 3.80 -21.66
N VAL A 99 -0.34 3.28 -20.79
CA VAL A 99 0.27 1.95 -20.96
C VAL A 99 -0.48 0.85 -20.22
N LEU A 100 -1.58 1.20 -19.55
CA LEU A 100 -2.45 0.29 -18.81
C LEU A 100 -3.75 0.00 -19.56
N THR A 101 -4.34 -1.13 -19.21
CA THR A 101 -5.63 -1.61 -19.71
C THR A 101 -6.65 -1.61 -18.59
N SER A 102 -7.93 -1.75 -18.94
CA SER A 102 -9.03 -1.77 -17.97
C SER A 102 -8.94 -2.92 -16.94
N THR A 103 -8.14 -3.94 -17.20
CA THR A 103 -7.94 -5.08 -16.29
C THR A 103 -6.79 -4.88 -15.31
N ASP A 104 -5.92 -3.88 -15.51
CA ASP A 104 -4.73 -3.61 -14.68
C ASP A 104 -5.07 -2.92 -13.33
N THR A 105 -6.27 -3.15 -12.80
CA THR A 105 -6.78 -2.51 -11.58
C THR A 105 -5.94 -2.79 -10.34
N ALA A 106 -5.24 -3.93 -10.28
CA ALA A 106 -4.35 -4.27 -9.19
C ALA A 106 -3.10 -3.37 -9.16
N VAL A 107 -2.57 -3.01 -10.33
CA VAL A 107 -1.44 -2.08 -10.47
C VAL A 107 -1.84 -0.72 -9.91
N VAL A 108 -2.99 -0.21 -10.35
CA VAL A 108 -3.52 1.09 -9.89
C VAL A 108 -3.73 1.12 -8.38
N ARG A 109 -4.32 0.07 -7.80
CA ARG A 109 -4.56 -0.02 -6.34
C ARG A 109 -3.26 0.02 -5.54
N LYS A 110 -2.26 -0.74 -5.98
CA LYS A 110 -0.97 -0.81 -5.31
C LYS A 110 -0.19 0.50 -5.44
N TRP A 111 -0.25 1.15 -6.61
CA TRP A 111 0.34 2.46 -6.82
C TRP A 111 -0.29 3.52 -5.92
N ALA A 112 -1.62 3.58 -5.87
CA ALA A 112 -2.35 4.50 -4.99
C ALA A 112 -2.01 4.28 -3.51
N LYS A 113 -1.87 3.03 -3.07
CA LYS A 113 -1.43 2.71 -1.71
C LYS A 113 -0.01 3.23 -1.45
N ALA A 114 0.92 3.03 -2.37
CA ALA A 114 2.28 3.55 -2.22
C ALA A 114 2.31 5.08 -2.17
N SER A 115 1.62 5.75 -3.09
CA SER A 115 1.51 7.21 -3.13
C SER A 115 0.86 7.80 -1.88
N SER A 116 -0.02 7.06 -1.19
CA SER A 116 -0.64 7.52 0.07
C SER A 116 0.38 7.74 1.18
N GLY A 117 1.51 7.01 1.18
CA GLY A 117 2.57 7.17 2.17
C GLY A 117 3.12 8.60 2.19
N GLU A 118 3.35 9.18 1.02
CA GLU A 118 3.83 10.56 0.90
C GLU A 118 2.82 11.59 1.38
N VAL A 119 1.53 11.39 1.06
CA VAL A 119 0.49 12.29 1.57
C VAL A 119 0.43 12.25 3.11
N LEU A 120 0.60 11.06 3.69
CA LEU A 120 0.65 10.89 5.14
C LEU A 120 1.92 11.47 5.78
N ILE A 121 3.05 11.44 5.09
CA ILE A 121 4.31 12.07 5.54
C ILE A 121 4.22 13.61 5.47
N LEU A 122 3.63 14.14 4.40
CA LEU A 122 3.51 15.58 4.17
C LEU A 122 2.47 16.25 5.08
N ALA A 123 1.51 15.48 5.61
CA ALA A 123 0.47 15.99 6.48
C ALA A 123 0.83 15.82 7.96
N GLU A 124 0.80 16.91 8.71
CA GLU A 124 0.99 16.92 10.17
C GLU A 124 -0.33 16.65 10.93
N ASN A 125 -1.48 16.80 10.26
CA ASN A 125 -2.82 16.55 10.82
C ASN A 125 -3.85 16.20 9.72
N ASP A 126 -5.04 15.76 10.14
CA ASP A 126 -6.10 15.31 9.22
C ASP A 126 -6.59 16.41 8.26
N HIS A 127 -6.66 17.66 8.71
CA HIS A 127 -7.04 18.78 7.84
C HIS A 127 -6.00 19.00 6.71
N GLN A 128 -4.71 18.81 7.00
CA GLN A 128 -3.68 18.85 5.96
C GLN A 128 -3.77 17.65 5.01
N LYS A 129 -4.12 16.44 5.48
CA LYS A 129 -4.37 15.28 4.60
C LYS A 129 -5.46 15.60 3.58
N ASP A 130 -6.60 16.12 4.04
CA ASP A 130 -7.72 16.51 3.17
C ASP A 130 -7.31 17.60 2.18
N SER A 131 -6.52 18.58 2.65
CA SER A 131 -6.04 19.67 1.81
C SER A 131 -5.11 19.18 0.70
N ILE A 132 -4.16 18.29 1.03
CA ILE A 132 -3.23 17.70 0.05
C ILE A 132 -3.99 16.79 -0.92
N LEU A 133 -4.89 15.93 -0.43
CA LEU A 133 -5.71 15.08 -1.27
C LEU A 133 -6.54 15.90 -2.26
N LYS A 134 -7.11 17.02 -1.82
CA LYS A 134 -7.85 17.93 -2.70
C LYS A 134 -6.96 18.56 -3.77
N LEU A 135 -5.71 18.90 -3.45
CA LEU A 135 -4.76 19.41 -4.45
C LEU A 135 -4.45 18.33 -5.51
N VAL A 136 -4.16 17.11 -5.09
CA VAL A 136 -3.94 15.95 -5.98
C VAL A 136 -5.17 15.73 -6.87
N GLN A 137 -6.37 15.67 -6.29
CA GLN A 137 -7.61 15.49 -7.06
C GLN A 137 -7.82 16.59 -8.10
N ASN A 138 -7.64 17.86 -7.73
CA ASN A 138 -7.77 18.98 -8.65
C ASN A 138 -6.75 18.88 -9.81
N HIS A 139 -5.52 18.48 -9.50
CA HIS A 139 -4.48 18.27 -10.49
C HIS A 139 -4.88 17.18 -11.50
N HIS A 140 -5.29 16.01 -11.02
CA HIS A 140 -5.75 14.92 -11.85
C HIS A 140 -6.98 15.30 -12.70
N PHE A 141 -7.96 15.99 -12.11
CA PHE A 141 -9.13 16.47 -12.85
C PHE A 141 -8.76 17.43 -13.98
N ALA A 142 -7.78 18.30 -13.78
CA ALA A 142 -7.29 19.19 -14.83
C ALA A 142 -6.58 18.43 -15.98
N GLN A 143 -5.96 17.30 -15.68
CA GLN A 143 -5.29 16.45 -16.67
C GLN A 143 -6.23 15.54 -17.45
N ARG A 144 -7.39 15.14 -16.90
CA ARG A 144 -8.38 14.24 -17.56
C ARG A 144 -8.81 14.66 -18.96
N LYS A 145 -8.69 15.93 -19.32
CA LYS A 145 -8.96 16.41 -20.70
C LYS A 145 -8.09 15.74 -21.77
N THR A 146 -6.94 15.17 -21.38
CA THR A 146 -6.03 14.44 -22.28
C THR A 146 -6.24 12.91 -22.21
N PHE A 147 -7.16 12.45 -21.36
CA PHE A 147 -7.39 11.04 -21.11
C PHE A 147 -8.48 10.50 -22.04
N ASN A 148 -8.31 9.26 -22.48
CA ASN A 148 -9.38 8.47 -23.07
C ASN A 148 -10.30 7.88 -21.98
N ALA A 149 -11.33 7.14 -22.40
CA ALA A 149 -12.30 6.56 -21.47
C ALA A 149 -11.66 5.57 -20.46
N VAL A 150 -10.77 4.69 -20.92
CA VAL A 150 -10.10 3.71 -20.06
C VAL A 150 -9.21 4.41 -19.04
N GLU A 151 -8.39 5.35 -19.50
CA GLU A 151 -7.50 6.14 -18.66
C GLU A 151 -8.28 6.95 -17.61
N THR A 152 -9.43 7.52 -18.00
CA THR A 152 -10.31 8.23 -17.07
C THR A 152 -10.86 7.31 -15.97
N GLU A 153 -11.24 6.08 -16.31
CA GLU A 153 -11.72 5.11 -15.31
C GLU A 153 -10.60 4.61 -14.40
N LEU A 154 -9.39 4.39 -14.94
CA LEU A 154 -8.22 4.04 -14.13
C LEU A 154 -7.80 5.19 -13.21
N ASP A 155 -7.90 6.43 -13.67
CA ASP A 155 -7.65 7.62 -12.85
C ASP A 155 -8.67 7.80 -11.72
N LYS A 156 -9.96 7.57 -11.99
CA LYS A 156 -10.99 7.53 -10.94
C LYS A 156 -10.67 6.46 -9.90
N LEU A 157 -10.29 5.26 -10.35
CA LEU A 157 -9.88 4.18 -9.46
C LEU A 157 -8.65 4.58 -8.64
N TYR A 158 -7.65 5.23 -9.24
CA TYR A 158 -6.47 5.71 -8.52
C TYR A 158 -6.87 6.66 -7.38
N LEU A 159 -7.64 7.71 -7.67
CA LEU A 159 -8.05 8.70 -6.67
C LEU A 159 -8.94 8.09 -5.57
N GLU A 160 -9.85 7.18 -5.92
CA GLU A 160 -10.68 6.46 -4.94
C GLU A 160 -9.81 5.64 -3.97
N LYS A 161 -8.77 4.97 -4.49
CA LYS A 161 -7.90 4.12 -3.68
C LYS A 161 -6.86 4.90 -2.90
N LEU A 162 -6.45 6.05 -3.39
CA LEU A 162 -5.59 6.98 -2.68
C LEU A 162 -6.33 7.55 -1.46
N ASP A 163 -7.53 8.07 -1.67
CA ASP A 163 -8.42 8.57 -0.61
C ASP A 163 -8.67 7.49 0.45
N ALA A 164 -9.09 6.31 0.02
CA ALA A 164 -9.32 5.18 0.91
C ALA A 164 -8.06 4.61 1.58
N ALA A 165 -6.84 5.02 1.19
CA ALA A 165 -5.61 4.62 1.85
C ALA A 165 -5.14 5.68 2.87
N ILE A 166 -5.38 6.96 2.60
CA ILE A 166 -5.08 8.09 3.49
C ILE A 166 -6.00 8.05 4.74
N HIS A 167 -7.24 7.59 4.59
CA HIS A 167 -8.28 7.61 5.63
C HIS A 167 -8.54 6.26 6.33
N ARG A 168 -7.58 5.33 6.27
CA ARG A 168 -7.64 4.07 7.03
C ARG A 168 -7.09 4.25 8.45
#